data_AF-B2HN53-F1
#
_entry.id   AF-B2HN53-F1
#
_cell.length_a   1.000
_cell.length_b   1.000
_cell.length_c   1.000
_cell.angle_alpha   90.00
_cell.angle_beta   90.00
_cell.angle_gamma   90.00
#
_symmetry.space_group_name_H-M   'P 1'
#
loop_
_entity.id
_entity.type
_entity.pdbx_description
1 polymer ?
#
loop_
_entity_poly.entity_id
_entity_poly.type
_entity_poly.pdbx_seq_one_letter_code
_entity_poly.pdbx_strand_id
1 'polypeptide(L)'
;MFTIAAVLVAVVGGFVQSWRSKDRLAADVHLVWWMVAVVGFNSLLGAGFHVLDGPHIATLIGYTRGDGGFQWENAMGDLAIGVVGIMAYWFRGHFWLATIVVLSVQYLGDAAGHIYFWIAEHNVEPDNIGVPLWIDVVLPIIVWALYIGSRRHGGDAVPDRPVVR
;
A
#
# COMPACT_ATOMS: atom_id res chain seq x y z
N MET A 1 9.98 7.23 -6.31
CA MET A 1 10.59 8.24 -5.39
C MET A 1 9.61 8.80 -4.35
N PHE A 2 8.31 8.90 -4.60
CA PHE A 2 7.33 9.44 -3.63
C PHE A 2 7.00 8.49 -2.46
N THR A 3 7.18 7.17 -2.62
CA THR A 3 6.92 6.20 -1.55
C THR A 3 7.80 6.38 -0.33
N ILE A 4 9.08 6.72 -0.52
CA ILE A 4 9.98 7.02 0.60
C ILE A 4 9.46 8.23 1.39
N ALA A 5 8.98 9.27 0.70
CA ALA A 5 8.38 10.42 1.35
C ALA A 5 7.10 10.04 2.11
N ALA A 6 6.23 9.21 1.53
CA ALA A 6 5.03 8.72 2.19
C ALA A 6 5.36 7.91 3.46
N VAL A 7 6.37 7.04 3.40
CA VAL A 7 6.87 6.28 4.57
C VAL A 7 7.40 7.21 5.64
N LEU A 8 8.21 8.20 5.28
CA LEU A 8 8.73 9.19 6.24
C LEU A 8 7.60 9.97 6.91
N VAL A 9 6.61 10.42 6.13
CA VAL A 9 5.42 11.10 6.66
C VAL A 9 4.65 10.20 7.63
N ALA A 10 4.43 8.93 7.29
CA ALA A 10 3.72 7.99 8.15
C ALA A 10 4.47 7.70 9.45
N VAL A 11 5.80 7.50 9.37
CA VAL A 11 6.64 7.22 10.53
C VAL A 11 6.68 8.43 11.46
N VAL A 12 7.04 9.61 10.93
CA VAL A 12 7.15 10.84 11.73
C VAL A 12 5.78 11.24 12.30
N GLY A 13 4.74 11.25 11.47
CA GLY A 13 3.38 11.56 11.89
C GLY A 13 2.87 10.61 12.96
N GLY A 14 3.09 9.30 12.78
CA GLY A 14 2.72 8.27 13.74
C GLY A 14 3.43 8.42 15.09
N PHE A 15 4.73 8.72 15.08
CA PHE A 15 5.48 8.98 16.31
C PHE A 15 5.02 10.25 17.02
N VAL A 16 4.84 11.35 16.28
CA VAL A 16 4.37 12.63 16.85
C VAL A 16 2.97 12.45 17.46
N GLN A 17 2.06 11.77 16.77
CA GLN A 17 0.71 11.53 17.28
C GLN A 17 0.70 10.57 18.47
N SER A 18 1.44 9.47 18.42
CA SER A 18 1.57 8.53 19.55
C SER A 18 2.21 9.19 20.77
N TRP A 19 3.06 10.20 20.57
CA TRP A 19 3.60 10.98 21.67
C TRP A 19 2.55 11.91 22.31
N ARG A 20 1.66 12.50 21.50
CA ARG A 20 0.62 13.44 21.96
C ARG A 20 -0.64 12.75 22.50
N SER A 21 -0.97 11.56 22.03
CA SER A 21 -2.19 10.82 22.37
C SER A 21 -1.85 9.53 23.13
N LYS A 22 -1.55 9.67 24.43
CA LYS A 22 -1.15 8.54 25.30
C LYS A 22 -2.28 7.56 25.62
N ASP A 23 -3.51 7.97 25.40
CA ASP A 23 -4.75 7.19 25.54
C ASP A 23 -4.99 6.23 24.37
N ARG A 24 -4.31 6.42 23.24
CA ARG A 24 -4.46 5.59 22.04
C ARG A 24 -3.37 4.53 21.95
N LEU A 25 -3.74 3.34 21.49
CA LEU A 25 -2.77 2.29 21.18
C LEU A 25 -1.87 2.76 20.04
N ALA A 26 -0.56 2.77 20.26
CA ALA A 26 0.42 3.21 19.25
C ALA A 26 0.30 2.41 17.94
N ALA A 27 0.01 1.10 18.03
CA ALA A 27 -0.21 0.28 16.84
C ALA A 27 -1.35 0.80 15.96
N ASP A 28 -2.46 1.28 16.55
CA ASP A 28 -3.60 1.84 15.80
C ASP A 28 -3.22 3.16 15.14
N VAL A 29 -2.51 4.03 15.89
CA VAL A 29 -2.04 5.31 15.36
C VAL A 29 -1.13 5.07 14.16
N HIS A 30 -0.11 4.24 14.31
CA HIS A 30 0.82 3.94 13.22
C HIS A 30 0.15 3.21 12.05
N LEU A 31 -0.82 2.33 12.31
CA LEU A 31 -1.59 1.67 11.27
C LEU A 31 -2.44 2.65 10.46
N VAL A 32 -3.09 3.63 11.09
CA VAL A 32 -3.83 4.69 10.36
C VAL A 32 -2.89 5.52 9.49
N TRP A 33 -1.75 5.95 10.05
CA TRP A 33 -0.75 6.72 9.28
C TRP A 33 -0.24 5.92 8.08
N TRP A 34 0.02 4.64 8.28
CA TRP A 34 0.44 3.74 7.22
C TRP A 34 -0.64 3.58 6.14
N MET A 35 -1.88 3.32 6.55
CA MET A 35 -3.02 3.17 5.64
C MET A 35 -3.28 4.42 4.81
N VAL A 36 -3.23 5.60 5.42
CA VAL A 36 -3.58 6.83 4.72
C VAL A 36 -2.43 7.33 3.86
N ALA A 37 -1.22 7.43 4.41
CA ALA A 37 -0.09 8.01 3.68
C ALA A 37 0.56 7.00 2.73
N VAL A 38 0.86 5.79 3.22
CA VAL A 38 1.65 4.79 2.49
C VAL A 38 0.78 3.93 1.59
N VAL A 39 -0.41 3.51 2.02
CA VAL A 39 -1.31 2.75 1.14
C VAL A 39 -2.15 3.71 0.30
N GLY A 40 -2.79 4.68 0.95
CA GLY A 40 -3.72 5.62 0.33
C GLY A 40 -3.07 6.56 -0.69
N PHE A 41 -2.41 7.60 -0.19
CA PHE A 41 -1.84 8.65 -1.03
C PHE A 41 -0.78 8.15 -2.01
N ASN A 42 0.07 7.20 -1.59
CA ASN A 42 1.08 6.61 -2.48
C ASN A 42 0.43 5.94 -3.69
N SER A 43 -0.56 5.06 -3.50
CA SER A 43 -1.20 4.38 -4.62
C SER A 43 -2.03 5.35 -5.48
N LEU A 44 -2.64 6.40 -4.91
CA LEU A 44 -3.25 7.45 -5.73
C LEU A 44 -2.25 8.16 -6.65
N LEU A 45 -1.03 8.43 -6.15
CA LEU A 45 0.02 9.03 -6.96
C LEU A 45 0.52 8.05 -8.03
N GLY A 46 0.69 6.76 -7.68
CA GLY A 46 1.01 5.69 -8.63
C GLY A 46 0.02 5.63 -9.80
N ALA A 47 -1.28 5.53 -9.47
CA ALA A 47 -2.36 5.61 -10.44
C ALA A 47 -2.27 6.87 -11.32
N GLY A 48 -1.99 8.02 -10.71
CA GLY A 48 -1.79 9.28 -11.43
C GLY A 48 -0.68 9.21 -12.47
N PHE A 49 0.49 8.65 -12.14
CA PHE A 49 1.58 8.48 -13.09
C PHE A 49 1.22 7.55 -14.24
N HIS A 50 0.55 6.43 -13.95
CA HIS A 50 0.08 5.50 -14.97
C HIS A 50 -0.96 6.13 -15.92
N VAL A 51 -1.86 6.96 -15.40
CA VAL A 51 -2.88 7.67 -16.21
C VAL A 51 -2.26 8.79 -17.04
N LEU A 52 -1.36 9.59 -16.46
CA LEU A 52 -0.84 10.80 -17.09
C LEU A 52 0.30 10.51 -18.07
N ASP A 53 1.15 9.52 -17.79
CA ASP A 53 2.31 9.16 -18.63
C ASP A 53 2.61 7.65 -18.59
N GLY A 54 1.58 6.84 -18.83
CA GLY A 54 1.69 5.38 -18.90
C GLY A 54 2.80 4.86 -19.83
N PRO A 55 3.03 5.42 -21.04
CA PRO A 55 4.12 4.98 -21.91
C PRO A 55 5.52 5.15 -21.29
N HIS A 56 5.76 6.25 -20.58
CA HIS A 56 7.03 6.44 -19.88
C HIS A 56 7.19 5.44 -18.74
N ILE A 57 6.14 5.24 -17.93
CA ILE A 57 6.15 4.25 -16.84
C ILE A 57 6.35 2.83 -17.37
N ALA A 58 5.69 2.45 -18.46
CA ALA A 58 5.90 1.17 -19.14
C ALA A 58 7.36 0.96 -19.57
N THR A 59 8.04 2.03 -20.00
CA THR A 59 9.45 1.99 -20.38
C THR A 59 10.34 1.77 -19.16
N LEU A 60 10.12 2.49 -18.06
CA LEU A 60 10.88 2.33 -16.82
C LEU A 60 10.75 0.94 -16.18
N ILE A 61 9.58 0.32 -16.34
CA ILE A 61 9.30 -1.04 -15.85
C ILE A 61 9.77 -2.10 -16.86
N GLY A 62 9.96 -1.75 -18.14
CA GLY A 62 10.30 -2.69 -19.20
C GLY A 62 9.11 -3.48 -19.76
N TYR A 63 7.88 -3.04 -19.49
CA TYR A 63 6.63 -3.68 -19.94
C TYR A 63 6.11 -2.99 -21.21
N THR A 64 6.99 -2.76 -22.18
CA THR A 64 6.70 -1.91 -23.36
C THR A 64 5.88 -2.59 -24.45
N ARG A 65 5.62 -3.91 -24.33
CA ARG A 65 4.92 -4.70 -25.35
C ARG A 65 3.38 -4.64 -25.27
N GLY A 66 2.81 -3.68 -24.55
CA GLY A 66 1.37 -3.51 -24.39
C GLY A 66 0.91 -2.14 -24.88
N ASP A 67 0.00 -2.15 -25.84
CA ASP A 67 -0.65 -0.99 -26.45
C ASP A 67 -1.53 -0.26 -25.42
N GLY A 68 -0.93 0.55 -24.54
CA GLY A 68 -1.51 1.59 -23.69
C GLY A 68 -2.50 1.15 -22.59
N GLY A 69 -3.43 0.24 -22.89
CA GLY A 69 -4.55 -0.13 -22.03
C GLY A 69 -4.14 -0.82 -20.73
N PHE A 70 -3.05 -1.58 -20.73
CA PHE A 70 -2.59 -2.27 -19.52
C PHE A 70 -2.16 -1.29 -18.42
N GLN A 71 -1.57 -0.15 -18.80
CA GLN A 71 -1.19 0.91 -17.85
C GLN A 71 -2.44 1.53 -17.23
N TRP A 72 -3.52 1.67 -18.02
CA TRP A 72 -4.80 2.15 -17.51
C TRP A 72 -5.42 1.17 -16.52
N GLU A 73 -5.46 -0.13 -16.85
CA GLU A 73 -5.97 -1.16 -15.94
C GLU A 73 -5.14 -1.22 -14.64
N ASN A 74 -3.81 -1.15 -14.74
CA ASN A 74 -2.93 -1.09 -13.57
C ASN A 74 -3.22 0.15 -12.71
N ALA A 75 -3.43 1.30 -13.36
CA ALA A 75 -3.80 2.53 -12.66
C ALA A 75 -5.11 2.39 -11.89
N MET A 76 -6.09 1.64 -12.40
CA MET A 76 -7.34 1.42 -11.68
C MET A 76 -7.16 0.49 -10.47
N GLY A 77 -6.23 -0.48 -10.55
CA GLY A 77 -5.81 -1.29 -9.40
C GLY A 77 -5.20 -0.41 -8.29
N ASP A 78 -4.23 0.41 -8.66
CA ASP A 78 -3.62 1.40 -7.75
C ASP A 78 -4.65 2.37 -7.17
N LEU A 79 -5.55 2.89 -8.01
CA LEU A 79 -6.60 3.81 -7.58
C LEU A 79 -7.52 3.14 -6.56
N ALA A 80 -7.93 1.90 -6.79
CA ALA A 80 -8.78 1.14 -5.86
C ALA A 80 -8.10 0.97 -4.50
N ILE A 81 -6.80 0.63 -4.48
CA ILE A 81 -5.98 0.52 -3.26
C ILE A 81 -5.87 1.87 -2.55
N GLY A 82 -5.60 2.93 -3.30
CA GLY A 82 -5.49 4.28 -2.77
C GLY A 82 -6.79 4.73 -2.08
N VAL A 83 -7.94 4.47 -2.72
CA VAL A 83 -9.26 4.78 -2.16
C VAL A 83 -9.51 4.00 -0.87
N VAL A 84 -9.30 2.67 -0.85
CA VAL A 84 -9.54 1.89 0.39
C VAL A 84 -8.55 2.22 1.50
N GLY A 85 -7.30 2.61 1.16
CA GLY A 85 -6.31 3.08 2.12
C GLY A 85 -6.71 4.38 2.81
N ILE A 86 -7.25 5.35 2.06
CA ILE A 86 -7.77 6.60 2.62
C ILE A 86 -9.02 6.34 3.46
N MET A 87 -9.93 5.50 2.95
CA MET A 87 -11.16 5.11 3.66
C MET A 87 -10.88 4.48 5.03
N ALA A 88 -9.75 3.79 5.18
CA ALA A 88 -9.33 3.16 6.45
C ALA A 88 -9.15 4.17 7.60
N TYR A 89 -9.04 5.47 7.32
CA TYR A 89 -9.11 6.50 8.36
C TYR A 89 -10.42 6.45 9.15
N TRP A 90 -11.55 6.30 8.43
CA TRP A 90 -12.90 6.28 9.01
C TRP A 90 -13.39 4.87 9.33
N PHE A 91 -13.08 3.88 8.48
CA PHE A 91 -13.60 2.52 8.62
C PHE A 91 -12.54 1.60 9.23
N ARG A 92 -12.86 1.01 10.39
CA ARG A 92 -11.94 0.22 11.24
C ARG A 92 -12.33 -1.27 11.28
N GLY A 93 -11.71 -2.06 12.15
CA GLY A 93 -12.06 -3.46 12.35
C GLY A 93 -11.86 -4.33 11.10
N HIS A 94 -12.93 -4.99 10.64
CA HIS A 94 -12.89 -5.84 9.43
C HIS A 94 -12.57 -5.07 8.15
N PHE A 95 -12.84 -3.76 8.10
CA PHE A 95 -12.47 -2.96 6.93
C PHE A 95 -10.95 -2.93 6.74
N TRP A 96 -10.20 -2.73 7.83
CA TRP A 96 -8.72 -2.78 7.77
C TRP A 96 -8.23 -4.13 7.28
N LEU A 97 -8.82 -5.23 7.74
CA LEU A 97 -8.45 -6.56 7.25
C LEU A 97 -8.67 -6.69 5.75
N ALA A 98 -9.83 -6.26 5.24
CA ALA A 98 -10.14 -6.31 3.82
C ALA A 98 -9.16 -5.46 2.99
N THR A 99 -8.87 -4.24 3.44
CA THR A 99 -7.88 -3.35 2.81
C THR A 99 -6.49 -4.00 2.75
N ILE A 100 -6.03 -4.62 3.85
CA ILE A 100 -4.73 -5.29 3.90
C ILE A 100 -4.68 -6.49 2.94
N VAL A 101 -5.77 -7.27 2.87
CA VAL A 101 -5.85 -8.41 1.94
C VAL A 101 -5.77 -7.94 0.49
N VAL A 102 -6.53 -6.91 0.11
CA VAL A 102 -6.48 -6.35 -1.24
C VAL A 102 -5.09 -5.83 -1.57
N LEU A 103 -4.48 -5.03 -0.69
CA LEU A 103 -3.10 -4.56 -0.82
C LEU A 103 -2.14 -5.74 -1.02
N SER A 104 -2.24 -6.77 -0.17
CA SER A 104 -1.32 -7.92 -0.20
C SER A 104 -1.43 -8.70 -1.50
N VAL A 105 -2.66 -8.89 -2.01
CA VAL A 105 -2.88 -9.59 -3.28
C VAL A 105 -2.26 -8.81 -4.45
N GLN A 106 -2.49 -7.50 -4.52
CA GLN A 106 -1.90 -6.67 -5.56
C GLN A 106 -0.37 -6.67 -5.46
N TYR A 107 0.17 -6.21 -4.34
CA TYR A 107 1.61 -5.94 -4.22
C TYR A 107 2.42 -7.23 -4.32
N LEU A 108 2.01 -8.32 -3.65
CA LEU A 108 2.74 -9.58 -3.78
C LEU A 108 2.56 -10.21 -5.18
N GLY A 109 1.45 -9.92 -5.85
CA GLY A 109 1.25 -10.27 -7.26
C GLY A 109 2.22 -9.53 -8.17
N ASP A 110 2.39 -8.22 -7.97
CA ASP A 110 3.33 -7.38 -8.70
C ASP A 110 4.78 -7.82 -8.45
N ALA A 111 5.15 -8.09 -7.20
CA ALA A 111 6.46 -8.66 -6.86
C ALA A 111 6.71 -10.00 -7.58
N ALA A 112 5.72 -10.89 -7.62
CA ALA A 112 5.83 -12.15 -8.34
C ALA A 112 6.03 -11.93 -9.85
N GLY A 113 5.31 -10.96 -10.42
CA GLY A 113 5.49 -10.51 -11.81
C GLY A 113 6.91 -9.99 -12.06
N HIS A 114 7.37 -9.05 -11.25
CA HIS A 114 8.72 -8.48 -11.32
C HIS A 114 9.81 -9.57 -11.27
N ILE A 115 9.70 -10.52 -10.34
CA ILE A 115 10.63 -11.66 -10.21
C ILE A 115 10.56 -12.55 -11.45
N TYR A 116 9.37 -12.87 -11.95
CA TYR A 116 9.20 -13.68 -13.15
C TYR A 116 9.87 -13.02 -14.36
N PHE A 117 9.55 -11.75 -14.65
CA PHE A 117 10.12 -11.04 -15.79
C PHE A 117 11.62 -10.77 -15.64
N TRP A 118 12.12 -10.64 -14.40
CA TRP A 118 13.55 -10.58 -14.15
C TRP A 118 14.25 -11.88 -14.54
N ILE A 119 13.73 -13.04 -14.09
CA ILE A 119 14.39 -14.33 -14.28
C ILE A 119 14.17 -14.87 -15.69
N ALA A 120 12.93 -14.87 -16.17
CA ALA A 120 12.53 -15.54 -17.42
C ALA A 120 12.80 -14.67 -18.66
N GLU A 121 12.60 -13.36 -18.55
CA GLU A 121 12.69 -12.42 -19.69
C GLU A 121 13.91 -11.49 -19.59
N HIS A 122 14.76 -11.70 -18.58
CA HIS A 122 15.95 -10.88 -18.32
C HIS A 122 15.67 -9.37 -18.21
N ASN A 123 14.46 -9.01 -17.76
CA ASN A 123 14.08 -7.62 -17.55
C ASN A 123 14.78 -7.07 -16.30
N VAL A 124 15.85 -6.30 -16.53
CA VAL A 124 16.64 -5.64 -15.48
C VAL A 124 16.39 -4.13 -15.44
N GLU A 125 15.27 -3.68 -16.00
CA GLU A 125 14.92 -2.26 -16.00
C GLU A 125 14.80 -1.72 -14.56
N PRO A 126 15.13 -0.44 -14.33
CA PRO A 126 15.25 0.12 -12.99
C PRO A 126 13.99 -0.03 -12.13
N ASP A 127 12.80 0.08 -12.72
CA ASP A 127 11.55 -0.06 -11.97
C ASP A 127 11.03 -1.51 -11.97
N ASN A 128 11.70 -2.45 -12.65
CA ASN A 128 11.40 -3.88 -12.52
C ASN A 128 12.12 -4.52 -11.32
N ILE A 129 13.42 -4.30 -11.19
CA ILE A 129 14.26 -4.94 -10.14
C ILE A 129 14.66 -3.96 -9.02
N GLY A 130 14.35 -2.69 -9.18
CA GLY A 130 14.69 -1.65 -8.22
C GLY A 130 13.63 -1.47 -7.14
N VAL A 131 13.43 -0.21 -6.77
CA VAL A 131 12.62 0.18 -5.59
C VAL A 131 11.19 -0.41 -5.59
N PRO A 132 10.45 -0.47 -6.72
CA PRO A 132 9.10 -1.05 -6.74
C PRO A 132 9.03 -2.49 -6.21
N LEU A 133 9.86 -3.40 -6.72
CA LEU A 133 9.91 -4.80 -6.27
C LEU A 133 10.12 -4.92 -4.74
N TRP A 134 10.99 -4.10 -4.16
CA TRP A 134 11.23 -4.14 -2.71
C TRP A 134 10.03 -3.60 -1.92
N ILE A 135 9.38 -2.55 -2.41
CA ILE A 135 8.18 -1.97 -1.81
C ILE A 135 7.05 -2.99 -1.79
N ASP A 136 6.86 -3.69 -2.91
CA ASP A 136 5.83 -4.71 -3.09
C ASP A 136 5.91 -5.85 -2.05
N VAL A 137 7.13 -6.15 -1.57
CA VAL A 137 7.34 -7.16 -0.53
C VAL A 137 7.31 -6.55 0.88
N VAL A 138 7.97 -5.41 1.08
CA VAL A 138 8.18 -4.84 2.43
C VAL A 138 6.92 -4.19 2.98
N LEU A 139 6.14 -3.48 2.17
CA LEU A 139 4.97 -2.76 2.67
C LEU A 139 3.86 -3.69 3.20
N PRO A 140 3.53 -4.82 2.54
CA PRO A 140 2.61 -5.81 3.08
C PRO A 140 3.06 -6.36 4.44
N ILE A 141 4.35 -6.65 4.62
CA ILE A 141 4.89 -7.18 5.88
C ILE A 141 4.67 -6.16 7.02
N ILE A 142 4.97 -4.89 6.78
CA ILE A 142 4.83 -3.84 7.80
C ILE A 142 3.36 -3.65 8.18
N VAL A 143 2.44 -3.57 7.21
CA VAL A 143 1.02 -3.35 7.51
C VAL A 143 0.43 -4.54 8.28
N TRP A 144 0.83 -5.77 7.95
CA TRP A 144 0.44 -6.97 8.71
C TRP A 144 0.97 -6.94 10.13
N ALA A 145 2.22 -6.54 10.34
CA ALA A 145 2.80 -6.42 11.68
C ALA A 145 2.04 -5.41 12.54
N LEU A 146 1.72 -4.23 11.99
CA LEU A 146 0.92 -3.21 12.66
C LEU A 146 -0.49 -3.71 12.98
N TYR A 147 -1.16 -4.36 12.02
CA TYR A 147 -2.49 -4.94 12.21
C TYR A 147 -2.52 -6.04 13.28
N ILE A 148 -1.56 -6.96 13.27
CA ILE A 148 -1.42 -7.99 14.30
C ILE A 148 -1.16 -7.33 15.66
N GLY A 149 -0.32 -6.30 15.71
CA GLY A 149 -0.08 -5.49 16.90
C GLY A 149 -1.36 -4.89 17.47
N SER A 150 -2.16 -4.23 16.64
CA SER A 150 -3.47 -3.69 16.99
C SER A 150 -4.42 -4.78 17.52
N ARG A 151 -4.60 -5.86 16.75
CA ARG A 151 -5.50 -6.98 17.08
C ARG A 151 -5.17 -7.63 18.42
N ARG A 152 -3.89 -7.90 18.67
CA ARG A 152 -3.43 -8.59 19.89
C ARG A 152 -3.65 -7.78 21.16
N HIS A 153 -3.70 -6.46 21.05
CA HIS A 153 -3.87 -5.56 22.19
C HIS A 153 -5.30 -4.99 22.28
N GLY A 154 -6.26 -5.55 21.53
CA GLY A 154 -7.65 -5.11 21.59
C GLY A 154 -7.89 -3.71 21.02
N GLY A 155 -7.04 -3.25 20.10
CA GLY A 155 -7.17 -1.96 19.43
C GLY A 155 -8.23 -1.95 18.33
N ASP A 156 -8.22 -0.88 17.53
CA ASP A 156 -9.21 -0.56 16.50
C ASP A 156 -9.33 -1.62 15.37
N ALA A 157 -8.36 -2.54 15.24
CA ALA A 157 -8.46 -3.66 14.32
C ALA A 157 -9.43 -4.77 14.79
N VAL A 158 -9.80 -4.78 16.07
CA VAL A 158 -10.84 -5.67 16.59
C VAL A 158 -12.20 -5.06 16.27
N PRO A 159 -13.07 -5.74 15.52
CA PRO A 159 -14.41 -5.22 15.22
C PRO A 159 -15.22 -5.03 16.51
N ASP A 160 -15.95 -3.93 16.59
CA ASP A 160 -16.95 -3.75 17.63
C ASP A 160 -17.95 -4.92 17.57
N ARG A 161 -18.29 -5.48 18.73
CA ARG A 161 -19.36 -6.49 18.79
C ARG A 161 -20.65 -5.81 18.32
N PRO A 162 -21.43 -6.41 17.40
CA PRO A 162 -22.75 -5.88 17.11
C PRO A 162 -23.54 -5.84 18.43
N VAL A 163 -24.08 -4.67 18.75
CA VAL A 163 -25.08 -4.55 19.82
C VAL A 163 -26.27 -5.33 19.31
N VAL A 164 -26.39 -6.59 19.75
CA VAL A 164 -27.61 -7.38 19.55
C VAL A 164 -28.71 -6.61 20.27
N ARG A 165 -29.52 -5.87 19.51
CA ARG A 165 -30.75 -5.25 19.98
C ARG A 165 -31.90 -6.22 19.78
#